data_AF-A0A6I2V261-F1
#
_entry.id   AF-A0A6I2V261-F1
#
_cell.length_a   1.000
_cell.length_b   1.000
_cell.length_c   1.000
_cell.angle_alpha   90.00
_cell.angle_beta   90.00
_cell.angle_gamma   90.00
#
_symmetry.space_group_name_H-M   'P 1'
#
loop_
_entity.id
_entity.type
_entity.pdbx_description
1 polymer ?
#
loop_
_entity_poly.entity_id
_entity_poly.type
_entity_poly.pdbx_seq_one_letter_code
_entity_poly.pdbx_strand_id
1 'polypeptide(L)'
;MGQVPLGVVAIPHCKMKGEKMKYLSKFDAEGKRISSYPLDVLMTAETIESMKSEGFIEISEEDWNYYIGNYGMGNYGTGYVRDAKTGKPVDAPAYVPTVGEKMSEIKASYESQIDALKESLATATLSGDDELVVDLKKEYADLMIEYQNALKGAE
;
A
#
# COMPACT_ATOMS: atom_id res chain seq x y z
N MET A 1 62.04 26.27 5.90
CA MET A 1 60.79 25.92 5.19
C MET A 1 60.91 24.45 4.82
N GLY A 2 60.38 23.58 5.68
CA GLY A 2 60.49 22.13 5.56
C GLY A 2 59.11 21.54 5.30
N GLN A 3 59.03 20.77 4.23
CA GLN A 3 57.89 20.11 3.62
C GLN A 3 57.12 19.20 4.59
N VAL A 4 55.79 19.32 4.59
CA VAL A 4 54.85 18.46 5.33
C VAL A 4 54.67 17.15 4.56
N PRO A 5 54.80 15.96 5.16
CA PRO A 5 54.19 14.76 4.62
C PRO A 5 52.82 14.57 5.28
N LEU A 6 51.77 14.78 4.50
CA LEU A 6 50.42 14.31 4.78
C LEU A 6 50.47 12.79 4.94
N GLY A 7 50.31 12.32 6.18
CA GLY A 7 50.06 10.91 6.46
C GLY A 7 48.76 10.48 5.80
N VAL A 8 48.87 9.76 4.70
CA VAL A 8 47.74 9.02 4.10
C VAL A 8 47.36 7.95 5.12
N VAL A 9 46.32 8.22 5.91
CA VAL A 9 45.64 7.18 6.68
C VAL A 9 45.02 6.26 5.65
N ALA A 10 45.68 5.12 5.42
CA ALA A 10 45.14 4.04 4.62
C ALA A 10 43.84 3.59 5.29
N ILE A 11 42.71 4.04 4.76
CA ILE A 11 41.40 3.45 5.03
C ILE A 11 41.56 1.98 4.63
N PRO A 12 41.38 1.01 5.54
CA PRO A 12 41.51 -0.38 5.19
C PRO A 12 40.38 -0.69 4.21
N HIS A 13 40.74 -0.76 2.92
CA HIS A 13 39.93 -1.33 1.87
C HIS A 13 39.87 -2.83 2.12
N CYS A 14 39.07 -3.23 3.11
CA CYS A 14 38.73 -4.62 3.36
C CYS A 14 37.98 -5.13 2.14
N LYS A 15 38.61 -6.03 1.41
CA LYS A 15 38.00 -6.78 0.31
C LYS A 15 36.85 -7.64 0.85
N MET A 16 35.61 -7.18 0.76
CA MET A 16 34.43 -8.02 0.97
C MET A 16 34.12 -8.74 -0.35
N LYS A 17 34.86 -9.83 -0.61
CA LYS A 17 34.64 -10.70 -1.77
C LYS A 17 33.39 -11.55 -1.49
N GLY A 18 32.20 -11.05 -1.85
CA GLY A 18 31.00 -11.87 -2.01
C GLY A 18 30.10 -12.10 -0.78
N GLU A 19 30.18 -11.29 0.27
CA GLU A 19 29.10 -11.28 1.28
C GLU A 19 27.89 -10.53 0.70
N LYS A 20 26.83 -11.29 0.37
CA LYS A 20 25.53 -10.73 -0.01
C LYS A 20 25.08 -9.75 1.09
N MET A 21 24.61 -8.56 0.68
CA MET A 21 24.15 -7.56 1.63
C MET A 21 23.03 -8.14 2.48
N LYS A 22 23.00 -7.81 3.78
CA LYS A 22 21.91 -8.23 4.67
C LYS A 22 21.06 -7.03 5.01
N TYR A 23 19.81 -7.29 5.36
CA TYR A 23 18.87 -6.26 5.77
C TYR A 23 18.19 -6.63 7.09
N LEU A 24 18.02 -5.66 7.97
CA LEU A 24 17.15 -5.74 9.14
C LEU A 24 15.79 -5.27 8.65
N SER A 25 14.84 -6.18 8.54
CA SER A 25 13.49 -5.86 8.10
C SER A 25 12.47 -6.14 9.19
N LYS A 26 11.48 -5.26 9.29
CA LYS A 26 10.32 -5.42 10.15
C LYS A 26 9.11 -5.73 9.30
N PHE A 27 8.29 -6.66 9.77
CA PHE A 27 7.10 -7.13 9.09
C PHE A 27 5.88 -6.95 10.00
N ASP A 28 4.71 -6.75 9.41
CA ASP A 28 3.45 -6.79 10.15
C ASP A 28 3.00 -8.24 10.43
N ALA A 29 1.83 -8.38 11.07
CA ALA A 29 1.26 -9.68 11.40
C ALA A 29 0.91 -10.52 10.16
N GLU A 30 0.72 -9.90 9.00
CA GLU A 30 0.41 -10.56 7.73
C GLU A 30 1.69 -10.87 6.92
N GLY A 31 2.86 -10.52 7.45
CA GLY A 31 4.14 -10.73 6.80
C GLY A 31 4.50 -9.66 5.77
N LYS A 32 3.76 -8.56 5.69
CA LYS A 32 4.08 -7.44 4.79
C LYS A 32 5.22 -6.62 5.39
N ARG A 33 6.17 -6.25 4.55
CA ARG A 33 7.33 -5.44 4.93
C ARG A 33 6.89 -4.03 5.34
N ILE A 34 7.20 -3.65 6.57
CA ILE A 34 6.98 -2.28 7.10
C ILE A 34 8.19 -1.41 6.77
N SER A 35 9.38 -1.85 7.18
CA SER A 35 10.62 -1.10 7.02
C SER A 35 11.81 -2.05 6.86
N SER A 36 12.88 -1.55 6.24
CA SER A 36 14.11 -2.31 6.02
C SER A 36 15.31 -1.37 6.11
N TYR A 37 16.35 -1.81 6.78
CA TYR A 37 17.62 -1.10 6.89
C TYR A 37 18.76 -2.02 6.47
N PRO A 38 19.71 -1.54 5.65
CA PRO A 38 20.89 -2.31 5.32
C PRO A 38 21.75 -2.53 6.56
N LEU A 39 22.25 -3.75 6.76
CA LEU A 39 23.33 -4.01 7.73
C LEU A 39 24.64 -3.67 7.03
N ASP A 40 24.99 -2.40 7.05
CA ASP A 40 26.28 -1.91 6.60
C ASP A 40 27.25 -1.69 7.78
N VAL A 41 28.43 -1.16 7.47
CA VAL A 41 29.49 -0.89 8.47
C VAL A 41 29.14 0.22 9.47
N LEU A 42 28.04 0.94 9.27
CA LEU A 42 27.60 2.03 10.15
C LEU A 42 26.65 1.53 11.26
N MET A 43 26.11 0.32 11.12
CA MET A 43 25.30 -0.33 12.15
C MET A 43 26.17 -0.92 13.26
N THR A 44 26.00 -0.43 14.49
CA THR A 44 26.64 -1.03 15.67
C THR A 44 25.88 -2.25 16.15
N ALA A 45 26.56 -3.18 16.83
CA ALA A 45 25.92 -4.36 17.41
C ALA A 45 24.79 -3.99 18.39
N GLU A 46 24.97 -2.93 19.18
CA GLU A 46 23.96 -2.41 20.10
C GLU A 46 22.70 -1.94 19.38
N THR A 47 22.85 -1.23 18.25
CA THR A 47 21.69 -0.81 17.44
C THR A 47 20.98 -2.01 16.81
N ILE A 48 21.73 -2.99 16.30
CA ILE A 48 21.15 -4.22 15.75
C ILE A 48 20.34 -4.96 16.81
N GLU A 49 20.86 -5.09 18.03
CA GLU A 49 20.15 -5.75 19.14
C GLU A 49 18.91 -4.98 19.58
N SER A 50 18.98 -3.64 19.66
CA SER A 50 17.83 -2.79 19.94
C SER A 50 16.73 -3.01 18.90
N MET A 51 17.08 -2.97 17.61
CA MET A 51 16.11 -3.20 16.54
C MET A 51 15.54 -4.62 16.58
N LYS A 52 16.34 -5.64 16.88
CA LYS A 52 15.83 -7.01 17.08
C LYS A 52 14.82 -7.07 18.23
N SER A 53 15.05 -6.35 19.31
CA SER A 53 14.10 -6.25 20.43
C SER A 53 12.78 -5.57 20.02
N GLU A 54 12.83 -4.66 19.05
CA GLU A 54 11.66 -3.99 18.46
C GLU A 54 10.96 -4.83 17.36
N GLY A 55 11.44 -6.05 17.10
CA GLY A 55 10.85 -6.99 16.15
C GLY A 55 11.45 -6.96 14.73
N PHE A 56 12.62 -6.33 14.54
CA PHE A 56 13.35 -6.48 13.28
C PHE A 56 14.04 -7.85 13.21
N ILE A 57 14.12 -8.40 12.00
CA ILE A 57 14.80 -9.66 11.72
C ILE A 57 15.80 -9.49 10.58
N GLU A 58 16.90 -10.24 10.65
CA GLU A 58 17.87 -10.28 9.57
C GLU A 58 17.35 -11.12 8.40
N ILE A 59 17.40 -10.56 7.20
CA ILE A 59 17.06 -11.22 5.93
C ILE A 59 18.20 -11.02 4.93
N SER A 60 18.27 -11.89 3.92
CA SER A 60 19.20 -11.73 2.81
C SER A 60 18.74 -10.61 1.87
N GLU A 61 19.66 -10.02 1.11
CA GLU A 61 19.36 -9.13 -0.02
C GLU A 61 18.41 -9.77 -1.03
N GLU A 62 18.53 -11.08 -1.26
CA GLU A 62 17.65 -11.82 -2.15
C GLU A 62 16.20 -11.83 -1.64
N ASP A 63 15.98 -12.19 -0.37
CA ASP A 63 14.65 -12.16 0.24
C ASP A 63 14.12 -10.71 0.29
N TRP A 64 14.99 -9.72 0.56
CA TRP A 64 14.64 -8.30 0.54
C TRP A 64 14.16 -7.83 -0.84
N ASN A 65 14.83 -8.25 -1.91
CA ASN A 65 14.45 -7.90 -3.30
C ASN A 65 13.04 -8.38 -3.67
N TYR A 66 12.58 -9.51 -3.12
CA TYR A 66 11.18 -9.93 -3.26
C TYR A 66 10.23 -8.93 -2.58
N TYR A 67 10.50 -8.54 -1.33
CA TYR A 67 9.61 -7.67 -0.56
C TYR A 67 9.56 -6.21 -1.04
N ILE A 68 10.57 -5.74 -1.79
CA ILE A 68 10.55 -4.41 -2.42
C ILE A 68 10.06 -4.44 -3.87
N GLY A 69 9.75 -5.63 -4.42
CA GLY A 69 9.17 -5.78 -5.76
C GLY A 69 10.17 -5.86 -6.92
N ASN A 70 11.47 -6.01 -6.65
CA ASN A 70 12.49 -6.15 -7.70
C ASN A 70 12.36 -7.47 -8.49
N TYR A 71 11.71 -8.49 -7.90
CA TYR A 71 11.37 -9.75 -8.56
C TYR A 71 9.92 -9.82 -9.04
N GLY A 72 9.30 -8.65 -9.27
CA GLY A 72 7.93 -8.54 -9.75
C GLY A 72 6.89 -8.57 -8.62
N MET A 73 5.63 -8.77 -9.00
CA MET A 73 4.48 -8.64 -8.09
C MET A 73 3.84 -9.98 -7.71
N GLY A 74 4.53 -11.10 -7.96
CA GLY A 74 4.00 -12.44 -7.70
C GLY A 74 2.81 -12.80 -8.60
N ASN A 75 2.19 -13.94 -8.30
CA ASN A 75 1.10 -14.53 -9.09
C ASN A 75 -0.20 -13.72 -9.06
N TYR A 76 -0.47 -13.03 -7.95
CA TYR A 76 -1.69 -12.26 -7.74
C TYR A 76 -1.52 -10.76 -8.01
N GLY A 77 -0.33 -10.33 -8.42
CA GLY A 77 -0.03 -8.91 -8.66
C GLY A 77 -0.01 -8.05 -7.39
N THR A 78 0.04 -8.65 -6.21
CA THR A 78 0.02 -7.96 -4.90
C THR A 78 1.37 -7.95 -4.19
N GLY A 79 2.41 -8.50 -4.82
CA GLY A 79 3.77 -8.57 -4.28
C GLY A 79 4.02 -9.84 -3.47
N TYR A 80 4.98 -9.76 -2.56
CA TYR A 80 5.40 -10.88 -1.72
C TYR A 80 5.29 -10.52 -0.23
N VAL A 81 4.86 -11.48 0.58
CA VAL A 81 4.84 -11.41 2.04
C VAL A 81 5.75 -12.46 2.63
N ARG A 82 6.24 -12.22 3.85
CA ARG A 82 7.07 -13.18 4.58
C ARG A 82 6.18 -14.24 5.22
N ASP A 83 6.36 -15.49 4.84
CA ASP A 83 5.69 -16.60 5.50
C ASP A 83 6.20 -16.78 6.94
N ALA A 84 5.27 -16.81 7.91
CA ALA A 84 5.62 -16.89 9.33
C ALA A 84 6.27 -18.23 9.72
N LYS A 85 6.00 -19.30 8.96
CA LYS A 85 6.49 -20.67 9.26
C LYS A 85 7.89 -20.91 8.72
N THR A 86 8.12 -20.56 7.46
CA THR A 86 9.37 -20.80 6.72
C THR A 86 10.33 -19.61 6.78
N GLY A 87 9.80 -18.42 7.05
CA GLY A 87 10.54 -17.17 7.02
C GLY A 87 10.93 -16.68 5.63
N LYS A 88 10.36 -17.30 4.58
CA LYS A 88 10.68 -17.03 3.18
C LYS A 88 9.61 -16.19 2.48
N PRO A 89 9.98 -15.47 1.41
CA PRO A 89 9.00 -14.77 0.59
C PRO A 89 8.03 -15.77 -0.06
N VAL A 90 6.73 -15.50 0.05
CA VAL A 90 5.67 -16.19 -0.65
C VAL A 90 4.77 -15.15 -1.33
N ASP A 91 4.01 -15.55 -2.35
CA ASP A 91 3.05 -14.67 -3.00
C ASP A 91 2.11 -14.07 -1.96
N ALA A 92 1.95 -12.74 -1.99
CA ALA A 92 0.94 -12.08 -1.19
C ALA A 92 -0.45 -12.58 -1.61
N PRO A 93 -1.42 -12.69 -0.69
CA PRO A 93 -2.76 -13.07 -1.05
C PRO A 93 -3.35 -12.10 -2.10
N ALA A 94 -4.28 -12.61 -2.90
CA ALA A 94 -5.03 -11.76 -3.82
C ALA A 94 -5.72 -10.64 -3.04
N TYR A 95 -5.68 -9.43 -3.58
CA TYR A 95 -6.38 -8.30 -2.99
C TYR A 95 -7.89 -8.52 -3.08
N VAL A 96 -8.55 -8.43 -1.93
CA VAL A 96 -10.00 -8.44 -1.82
C VAL A 96 -10.41 -7.08 -1.28
N PRO A 97 -11.16 -6.27 -2.05
CA PRO A 97 -11.66 -5.00 -1.58
C PRO A 97 -12.46 -5.19 -0.29
N THR A 98 -12.18 -4.34 0.70
CA THR A 98 -12.95 -4.27 1.94
C THR A 98 -14.38 -3.81 1.67
N VAL A 99 -15.29 -4.07 2.60
CA VAL A 99 -16.68 -3.58 2.56
C VAL A 99 -16.71 -2.05 2.38
N GLY A 100 -15.85 -1.32 3.10
CA GLY A 100 -15.75 0.13 3.00
C GLY A 100 -15.29 0.61 1.63
N GLU A 101 -14.33 -0.07 1.00
CA GLU A 101 -13.88 0.26 -0.36
C GLU A 101 -14.98 0.03 -1.39
N LYS A 102 -15.70 -1.11 -1.29
CA LYS A 102 -16.85 -1.40 -2.16
C LYS A 102 -17.95 -0.34 -2.03
N MET A 103 -18.30 0.04 -0.82
CA MET A 103 -19.30 1.09 -0.57
C MET A 103 -18.85 2.45 -1.09
N SER A 104 -17.56 2.79 -0.95
CA SER A 104 -17.01 4.04 -1.46
C SER A 104 -17.10 4.10 -2.98
N GLU A 105 -16.82 3.00 -3.67
CA GLU A 105 -16.95 2.90 -5.12
C GLU A 105 -18.41 3.04 -5.57
N ILE A 106 -19.34 2.35 -4.88
CA ILE A 106 -20.79 2.49 -5.12
C ILE A 106 -21.21 3.94 -4.95
N LYS A 107 -20.83 4.58 -3.83
CA LYS A 107 -21.17 5.98 -3.59
C LYS A 107 -20.66 6.89 -4.72
N ALA A 108 -19.40 6.74 -5.13
CA ALA A 108 -18.83 7.56 -6.20
C ALA A 108 -19.57 7.38 -7.54
N SER A 109 -20.02 6.16 -7.84
CA SER A 109 -20.80 5.86 -9.06
C SER A 109 -22.19 6.51 -9.05
N TYR A 110 -22.87 6.52 -7.90
CA TYR A 110 -24.22 7.06 -7.77
C TYR A 110 -24.27 8.57 -7.51
N GLU A 111 -23.26 9.16 -6.86
CA GLU A 111 -23.21 10.58 -6.49
C GLU A 111 -23.38 11.49 -7.72
N SER A 112 -22.66 11.21 -8.81
CA SER A 112 -22.80 11.99 -10.05
C SER A 112 -24.20 11.90 -10.67
N GLN A 113 -24.87 10.76 -10.57
CA GLN A 113 -26.21 10.55 -11.14
C GLN A 113 -27.27 11.27 -10.30
N ILE A 114 -27.14 11.14 -8.97
CA ILE A 114 -27.99 11.82 -7.99
C ILE A 114 -27.91 13.33 -8.18
N ASP A 115 -26.71 13.90 -8.35
CA ASP A 115 -26.55 15.34 -8.49
C ASP A 115 -27.05 15.84 -9.85
N ALA A 116 -26.82 15.11 -10.94
CA ALA A 116 -27.40 15.44 -12.25
C ALA A 116 -28.95 15.44 -12.23
N LEU A 117 -29.57 14.48 -11.53
CA LEU A 117 -31.03 14.46 -11.36
C LEU A 117 -31.52 15.62 -10.50
N LYS A 118 -30.81 16.00 -9.44
CA LYS A 118 -31.15 17.19 -8.63
C LYS A 118 -31.09 18.48 -9.44
N GLU A 119 -30.07 18.64 -10.29
CA GLU A 119 -29.93 19.82 -11.16
C GLU A 119 -31.05 19.88 -12.21
N SER A 120 -31.39 18.73 -12.79
CA SER A 120 -32.50 18.61 -13.74
C SER A 120 -33.84 18.94 -13.06
N LEU A 121 -34.06 18.44 -11.84
CA LEU A 121 -35.22 18.76 -11.02
C LEU A 121 -35.32 20.25 -10.70
N ALA A 122 -34.21 20.88 -10.34
CA ALA A 122 -34.17 22.31 -10.06
C ALA A 122 -34.51 23.11 -11.30
N THR A 123 -33.98 22.73 -12.47
CA THR A 123 -34.26 23.40 -13.74
C THR A 123 -35.73 23.24 -14.14
N ALA A 124 -36.28 22.03 -14.10
CA ALA A 124 -37.69 21.76 -14.40
C ALA A 124 -38.65 22.53 -13.47
N THR A 125 -38.30 22.62 -12.19
CA THR A 125 -39.05 23.40 -11.19
C THR A 125 -39.02 24.90 -11.51
N LEU A 126 -37.87 25.42 -11.94
CA LEU A 126 -37.72 26.83 -12.32
C LEU A 126 -38.41 27.17 -13.64
N SER A 127 -38.47 26.23 -14.58
CA SER A 127 -39.18 26.40 -15.85
C SER A 127 -40.69 26.22 -15.74
N GLY A 128 -41.20 25.76 -14.58
CA GLY A 128 -42.62 25.49 -14.36
C GLY A 128 -43.13 24.27 -15.14
N ASP A 129 -42.25 23.32 -15.46
CA ASP A 129 -42.61 22.10 -16.17
C ASP A 129 -43.02 21.02 -15.15
N ASP A 130 -44.28 21.10 -14.72
CA ASP A 130 -44.81 20.25 -13.65
C ASP A 130 -44.85 18.76 -14.03
N GLU A 131 -45.04 18.43 -15.31
CA GLU A 131 -45.01 17.04 -15.80
C GLU A 131 -43.60 16.46 -15.67
N LEU A 132 -42.59 17.20 -16.15
CA LEU A 132 -41.19 16.79 -16.04
C LEU A 132 -40.71 16.70 -14.58
N VAL A 133 -41.19 17.59 -13.70
CA VAL A 133 -40.89 17.52 -12.26
C VAL A 133 -41.42 16.23 -11.63
N VAL A 134 -42.62 15.76 -12.02
CA VAL A 134 -43.19 14.51 -11.51
C VAL A 134 -42.34 13.31 -11.94
N ASP A 135 -41.97 13.27 -13.22
CA ASP A 135 -41.16 12.16 -13.77
C ASP A 135 -39.76 12.12 -13.14
N LEU A 136 -39.06 13.25 -13.08
CA LEU A 136 -37.72 13.33 -12.48
C LEU A 136 -37.72 13.02 -10.97
N LYS A 137 -38.80 13.35 -10.25
CA LYS A 137 -38.93 12.99 -8.83
C LYS A 137 -39.05 11.48 -8.66
N LYS A 138 -39.76 10.82 -9.58
CA LYS A 138 -39.88 9.37 -9.59
C LYS A 138 -38.54 8.72 -9.89
N GLU A 139 -37.83 9.17 -10.92
CA GLU A 139 -36.49 8.67 -11.26
C GLU A 139 -35.50 8.85 -10.10
N TYR A 140 -35.52 10.01 -9.43
CA TYR A 140 -34.70 10.24 -8.24
C TYR A 140 -35.03 9.26 -7.12
N ALA A 141 -36.32 8.99 -6.86
CA ALA A 141 -36.73 8.05 -5.82
C ALA A 141 -36.30 6.61 -6.16
N ASP A 142 -36.49 6.18 -7.41
CA ASP A 142 -36.09 4.86 -7.88
C ASP A 142 -34.55 4.69 -7.79
N LEU A 143 -33.78 5.70 -8.21
CA LEU A 143 -32.31 5.70 -8.10
C LEU A 143 -31.85 5.62 -6.64
N MET A 144 -32.51 6.34 -5.73
CA MET A 144 -32.19 6.27 -4.31
C MET A 144 -32.48 4.88 -3.72
N ILE A 145 -33.52 4.18 -4.19
CA ILE A 145 -33.79 2.80 -3.81
C ILE A 145 -32.69 1.87 -4.31
N GLU A 146 -32.28 2.00 -5.57
CA GLU A 146 -31.17 1.22 -6.15
C GLU A 146 -29.87 1.45 -5.39
N TYR A 147 -29.53 2.70 -5.10
CA TYR A 147 -28.37 3.07 -4.30
C TYR A 147 -28.37 2.40 -2.92
N GLN A 148 -29.50 2.44 -2.21
CA GLN A 148 -29.63 1.80 -0.90
C GLN A 148 -29.53 0.28 -0.98
N ASN A 149 -30.08 -0.33 -2.04
CA ASN A 149 -29.96 -1.77 -2.27
C ASN A 149 -28.52 -2.18 -2.62
N ALA A 150 -27.81 -1.37 -3.40
CA ALA A 150 -26.41 -1.58 -3.74
C ALA A 150 -25.52 -1.52 -2.49
N LEU A 151 -25.73 -0.52 -1.63
CA LEU A 151 -25.02 -0.42 -0.35
C LEU A 151 -25.25 -1.64 0.54
N LYS A 152 -26.51 -2.08 0.69
CA LYS A 152 -26.85 -3.28 1.47
C LYS A 152 -26.27 -4.57 0.89
N GLY A 153 -26.14 -4.64 -0.44
CA GLY A 153 -25.50 -5.79 -1.10
C GLY A 153 -23.98 -5.83 -0.91
N ALA A 154 -23.36 -4.71 -0.48
CA ALA A 154 -21.93 -4.61 -0.23
C ALA A 154 -21.54 -4.81 1.24
N GLU A 155 -22.50 -4.78 2.18
CA GLU A 155 -22.36 -5.12 3.62
C GLU A 155 -22.04 -6.60 3.84
#